data_AF-A0A5P2CVZ6-F1
#
_entry.id   AF-A0A5P2CVZ6-F1
#
_cell.length_a   1.000
_cell.length_b   1.000
_cell.length_c   1.000
_cell.angle_alpha   90.00
_cell.angle_beta   90.00
_cell.angle_gamma   90.00
#
_symmetry.space_group_name_H-M   'P 1'
#
loop_
_entity.id
_entity.type
_entity.pdbx_description
1 polymer ?
#
loop_
_entity_poly.entity_id
_entity_poly.type
_entity_poly.pdbx_seq_one_letter_code
_entity_poly.pdbx_strand_id
1 'polypeptide(L)' 'MSAGCRGCEDPVDEPVPVALEHSNSAGGRLVRMCTACRQRFQMIPLDEHPPDSPGFPIFATPPRA' A
#
# COMPACT_ATOMS: atom_id res chain seq x y z
N MET A 1 -13.23 -12.27 5.26
CA MET A 1 -11.86 -12.15 5.80
C MET A 1 -11.59 -10.67 5.98
N SER A 2 -11.74 -10.14 7.21
CA SER A 2 -11.40 -8.74 7.50
C SER A 2 -9.89 -8.58 7.35
N ALA A 3 -9.45 -7.67 6.48
CA ALA A 3 -8.05 -7.33 6.38
C ALA A 3 -7.71 -6.37 7.54
N GLY A 4 -6.70 -6.71 8.34
CA GLY A 4 -6.30 -5.88 9.48
C GLY A 4 -5.71 -4.54 9.03
N CYS A 5 -5.91 -3.49 9.83
CA CYS A 5 -5.20 -2.23 9.65
C CYS A 5 -3.72 -2.41 10.00
N ARG A 6 -2.78 -2.04 9.11
CA ARG A 6 -1.35 -2.12 9.44
C ARG A 6 -0.93 -1.17 10.58
N GLY A 7 -1.66 -0.09 10.80
CA GLY A 7 -1.32 0.94 11.78
C GLY A 7 -1.75 0.64 13.22
N CYS A 8 -2.93 0.03 13.41
CA CYS A 8 -3.48 -0.28 14.74
C CYS A 8 -3.74 -1.77 14.97
N GLU A 9 -3.53 -2.62 13.96
CA GLU A 9 -3.69 -4.08 14.01
C GLU A 9 -5.12 -4.58 14.27
N ASP A 10 -6.06 -3.65 14.48
CA ASP A 10 -7.48 -3.96 14.60
C ASP A 10 -8.06 -4.53 13.31
N PRO A 11 -9.05 -5.43 13.41
CA PRO A 11 -9.83 -5.87 12.27
C PRO A 11 -10.64 -4.71 11.70
N VAL A 12 -10.64 -4.59 10.37
CA VAL A 12 -11.40 -3.57 9.64
C VAL A 12 -12.14 -4.23 8.49
N ASP A 13 -13.39 -3.86 8.30
CA ASP A 13 -14.21 -4.41 7.21
C ASP A 13 -13.76 -3.86 5.84
N GLU A 14 -13.37 -2.58 5.78
CA GLU A 14 -12.98 -1.90 4.53
C GLU A 14 -11.63 -1.15 4.65
N PRO A 15 -10.50 -1.86 4.77
CA PRO A 15 -9.19 -1.21 4.85
C PRO A 15 -8.71 -0.76 3.47
N VAL A 16 -8.18 0.47 3.41
CA VAL A 16 -7.72 1.13 2.18
C VAL A 16 -6.26 0.75 1.89
N PRO A 17 -5.90 0.30 0.68
CA PRO A 17 -4.51 0.08 0.31
C PRO A 17 -3.77 1.42 0.21
N VAL A 18 -2.60 1.52 0.84
CA VAL A 18 -1.82 2.77 0.93
C VAL A 18 -0.36 2.60 0.51
N ALA A 19 0.15 1.37 0.44
CA ALA A 19 1.53 1.13 0.01
C ALA A 19 1.70 -0.30 -0.53
N LEU A 20 2.79 -0.51 -1.24
CA LEU A 20 3.33 -1.82 -1.56
C LEU A 20 4.58 -2.04 -0.71
N GLU A 21 4.51 -3.01 0.21
CA GLU A 21 5.69 -3.43 0.94
C GLU A 21 6.46 -4.45 0.08
N HIS A 22 7.69 -4.09 -0.30
CA HIS A 22 8.55 -4.97 -1.07
C HIS A 22 9.21 -6.01 -0.17
N SER A 23 9.06 -7.29 -0.54
CA SER A 23 9.88 -8.38 -0.01
C SER A 23 10.83 -8.86 -1.11
N ASN A 24 12.13 -8.94 -0.80
CA ASN A 24 13.15 -9.43 -1.73
C ASN A 24 12.93 -10.88 -2.20
N SER A 25 12.04 -11.64 -1.55
CA SER A 25 11.88 -13.08 -1.80
C SER A 25 10.46 -13.53 -2.16
N ALA A 26 9.44 -12.70 -1.88
CA ALA A 26 8.04 -13.16 -1.94
C ALA A 26 7.12 -12.33 -2.85
N GLY A 27 7.68 -11.34 -3.56
CA GLY A 27 6.86 -10.34 -4.25
C GLY A 27 6.29 -9.30 -3.28
N GLY A 28 5.89 -8.14 -3.80
CA GLY A 28 5.35 -7.07 -2.97
C GLY A 28 3.99 -7.44 -2.37
N ARG A 29 3.72 -7.02 -1.14
CA ARG A 29 2.40 -7.15 -0.50
C ARG A 29 1.72 -5.79 -0.34
N LEU A 30 0.41 -5.74 -0.55
CA LEU A 30 -0.37 -4.52 -0.28
C LEU A 30 -0.45 -4.26 1.22
N VAL A 31 -0.01 -3.08 1.62
CA VAL A 31 -0.24 -2.54 2.95
C VAL A 31 -1.59 -1.83 2.94
N ARG A 32 -2.45 -2.20 3.89
CA ARG A 32 -3.79 -1.60 4.05
C ARG A 32 -3.93 -0.93 5.41
N MET A 33 -4.72 0.14 5.48
CA MET A 33 -4.97 0.92 6.70
C MET A 33 -6.44 1.30 6.85
N CYS A 34 -6.90 1.48 8.09
CA CYS A 34 -8.18 2.12 8.37
C CYS A 34 -8.10 3.64 8.12
N THR A 35 -9.26 4.29 7.99
CA THR A 35 -9.37 5.74 7.75
C THR A 35 -8.65 6.56 8.85
N ALA A 36 -8.80 6.17 10.11
CA ALA A 36 -8.18 6.90 11.23
C ALA A 36 -6.65 6.84 11.17
N CYS A 37 -6.07 5.65 10.94
CA CYS A 37 -4.62 5.50 10.78
C CYS A 37 -4.12 6.21 9.52
N ARG A 38 -4.84 6.11 8.40
CA ARG A 38 -4.50 6.81 7.15
C ARG A 38 -4.37 8.32 7.38
N GLN A 39 -5.34 8.93 8.05
CA GLN A 39 -5.31 10.36 8.38
C GLN A 39 -4.18 10.72 9.36
N ARG A 40 -3.99 9.91 10.42
CA ARG A 40 -2.94 10.11 11.41
C ARG A 40 -1.54 10.08 10.79
N PHE A 41 -1.29 9.15 9.88
CA PHE A 41 -0.01 9.00 9.18
C PHE A 41 0.08 9.81 7.88
N GLN A 42 -0.95 10.61 7.56
CA GLN A 42 -1.01 11.42 6.34
C GLN A 42 -0.77 10.60 5.06
N MET A 43 -1.23 9.34 5.06
CA MET A 43 -1.12 8.46 3.91
C MET A 43 -2.23 8.76 2.91
N ILE A 44 -1.93 8.64 1.62
CA ILE A 44 -2.93 8.67 0.56
C ILE A 44 -3.22 7.23 0.08
N PRO A 45 -4.42 6.94 -0.42
CA PRO A 45 -4.74 5.73 -1.17
C PRO A 45 -3.72 5.45 -2.25
N LEU A 46 -3.40 4.17 -2.45
CA LEU A 46 -2.37 3.72 -3.38
C LEU A 46 -2.64 4.19 -4.82
N ASP A 47 -3.90 4.29 -5.23
CA ASP A 47 -4.35 4.76 -6.54
C ASP A 47 -4.31 6.29 -6.71
N GLU A 48 -4.16 7.03 -5.61
CA GLU A 48 -3.97 8.49 -5.62
C GLU A 48 -2.48 8.89 -5.58
N HIS A 49 -1.56 7.93 -5.43
CA HIS A 49 -0.13 8.23 -5.53
C HIS A 49 0.24 8.67 -6.96
N PRO A 50 1.13 9.66 -7.12
CA PRO A 50 1.62 10.03 -8.43
C PRO A 50 2.42 8.85 -9.04
N PRO A 51 2.45 8.70 -10.38
CA PRO A 51 3.01 7.51 -11.04
C PRO A 51 4.50 7.29 -10.76
N ASP A 52 5.22 8.37 -10.43
CA ASP A 52 6.63 8.41 -10.08
C ASP A 52 6.87 8.28 -8.56
N SER A 53 5.83 8.07 -7.76
CA SER A 53 5.96 7.86 -6.33
C SER A 53 6.78 6.59 -6.06
N PRO A 54 7.73 6.60 -5.12
CA PRO A 54 8.56 5.43 -4.79
C PRO A 54 7.74 4.24 -4.22
N GLY A 55 6.44 4.43 -3.94
CA GLY A 55 5.50 3.37 -3.55
C GLY A 55 4.79 2.68 -4.72
N PHE A 56 4.91 3.17 -5.95
CA PHE A 56 4.42 2.51 -7.15
C PHE A 56 5.44 1.45 -7.61
N PRO A 57 5.01 0.28 -8.11
CA PRO A 57 5.95 -0.74 -8.56
C PRO A 57 6.69 -0.22 -9.81
N ILE A 58 7.96 0.14 -9.64
CA ILE A 58 8.90 0.47 -10.73
C ILE A 58 9.18 -0.74 -11.63
N PHE A 59 8.57 -1.90 -11.35
CA PHE A 59 8.63 -3.12 -12.17
C PHE A 59 7.70 -3.10 -13.38
N ALA A 60 7.06 -1.98 -13.71
CA ALA A 60 6.43 -1.78 -15.02
C ALA A 60 7.53 -1.67 -16.11
N THR A 61 8.14 -2.82 -16.40
CA THR A 61 8.88 -3.16 -17.62
C THR A 61 10.16 -2.35 -17.88
N PRO A 62 11.37 -2.95 -17.90
CA PRO A 62 12.51 -2.27 -18.50
C PRO A 62 12.15 -1.93 -19.96
N PRO A 63 12.52 -0.75 -20.50
CA PRO A 63 12.34 -0.50 -21.92
C PRO A 63 13.02 -1.65 -22.68
N ARG A 64 12.26 -2.37 -23.50
CA ARG A 64 12.83 -3.32 -24.46
C ARG A 64 13.78 -2.51 -25.37
N ALA A 65 15.08 -2.81 -25.27
CA ALA A 65 16.05 -2.49 -26.30
C ALA A 65 15.95 -3.54 -27.44
#